data_AF-A0A2N1N8A7-F1
#
_entry.id   AF-A0A2N1N8A7-F1
#
_cell.length_a   1.000
_cell.length_b   1.000
_cell.length_c   1.000
_cell.angle_alpha   90.00
_cell.angle_beta   90.00
_cell.angle_gamma   90.00
#
_symmetry.space_group_name_H-M   'P 1'
#
loop_
_entity.id
_entity.type
_entity.pdbx_description
1 polymer ?
#
loop_
_entity_poly.entity_id
_entity_poly.type
_entity_poly.pdbx_seq_one_letter_code
_entity_poly.pdbx_strand_id
1 'polypeptide(L)'
;MGKSKSKSSRNITNITQQERHVYWMLTCPDPTPLAFFRFIFPTHRIKASEKYTKALNLALKETDDEDLRNKFEEMKKLVNEARILEDWETWMQQRTAILVRHNIRNTNLSLHEEINTLALNKVG
;
A
#
# COMPACT_ATOMS: atom_id res chain seq x y z
N MET A 1 10.70 -22.29 35.62
CA MET A 1 11.47 -22.40 34.36
C MET A 1 10.49 -22.38 33.19
N GLY A 2 10.45 -21.27 32.47
CA GLY A 2 9.50 -21.03 31.38
C GLY A 2 9.77 -21.92 30.17
N LYS A 3 8.72 -22.51 29.61
CA LYS A 3 8.77 -23.14 28.30
C LYS A 3 8.34 -22.11 27.26
N SER A 4 9.33 -21.50 26.61
CA SER A 4 9.13 -20.72 25.39
C SER A 4 8.57 -21.65 24.31
N LYS A 5 7.27 -21.49 24.00
CA LYS A 5 6.67 -22.12 22.83
C LYS A 5 7.12 -21.32 21.60
N SER A 6 7.96 -21.93 20.78
CA SER A 6 8.39 -21.39 19.49
C SER A 6 7.16 -21.04 18.64
N LYS A 7 7.08 -19.80 18.16
CA LYS A 7 6.04 -19.37 17.21
C LYS A 7 6.16 -20.23 15.95
N SER A 8 5.07 -20.97 15.70
CA SER A 8 4.87 -21.86 14.55
C SER A 8 5.10 -21.11 13.24
N SER A 9 5.98 -21.66 12.40
CA SER A 9 6.16 -21.33 11.00
C SER A 9 4.84 -21.55 10.25
N ARG A 10 4.03 -20.50 10.09
CA ARG A 10 2.82 -20.58 9.27
C ARG A 10 3.24 -20.72 7.81
N ASN A 11 2.81 -21.82 7.18
CA ASN A 11 2.94 -22.04 5.74
C ASN A 11 2.46 -20.81 4.95
N ILE A 12 3.36 -20.24 4.15
CA ILE A 12 3.21 -18.93 3.45
C ILE A 12 2.19 -18.99 2.29
N THR A 13 1.62 -20.15 1.98
CA THR A 13 0.97 -20.40 0.70
C THR A 13 -0.49 -19.93 0.59
N ASN A 14 -1.18 -19.51 1.66
CA ASN A 14 -2.56 -18.98 1.57
C ASN A 14 -2.83 -17.85 2.58
N ILE A 15 -2.07 -16.76 2.51
CA ILE A 15 -2.33 -15.56 3.33
C ILE A 15 -3.41 -14.72 2.64
N THR A 16 -4.53 -14.50 3.31
CA THR A 16 -5.63 -13.65 2.82
C THR A 16 -5.16 -12.21 2.62
N GLN A 17 -5.86 -11.46 1.75
CA GLN A 17 -5.54 -10.04 1.55
C GLN A 17 -5.62 -9.23 2.85
N GLN A 18 -6.57 -9.56 3.74
CA GLN A 18 -6.68 -8.89 5.03
C GLN A 18 -5.49 -9.16 5.93
N GLU A 19 -5.03 -10.42 6.02
CA GLU A 19 -3.84 -10.77 6.80
C GLU A 19 -2.58 -10.07 6.27
N ARG A 20 -2.46 -9.90 4.94
CA ARG A 20 -1.38 -9.10 4.36
C ARG A 20 -1.44 -7.64 4.80
N HIS A 21 -2.62 -7.04 4.85
CA HIS A 21 -2.78 -5.67 5.34
C HIS A 21 -2.40 -5.54 6.82
N VAL A 22 -2.81 -6.50 7.66
CA VAL A 22 -2.47 -6.50 9.09
C VAL A 22 -0.98 -6.70 9.31
N TYR A 23 -0.38 -7.67 8.61
CA TYR A 23 1.07 -7.89 8.66
C TYR A 23 1.85 -6.65 8.22
N TRP A 24 1.42 -5.98 7.14
CA TRP A 24 2.02 -4.71 6.73
C TRP A 24 1.90 -3.66 7.82
N MET A 25 0.74 -3.53 8.49
CA MET A 25 0.53 -2.58 9.58
C MET A 25 1.48 -2.81 10.75
N LEU A 26 1.71 -4.08 11.12
CA LEU A 26 2.59 -4.50 12.21
C LEU A 26 4.07 -4.29 11.90
N THR A 27 4.45 -4.30 10.63
CA THR A 27 5.86 -4.24 10.19
C THR A 27 6.26 -2.87 9.65
N CYS A 28 5.30 -2.02 9.27
CA CYS A 28 5.57 -0.69 8.75
C CYS A 28 6.02 0.26 9.88
N PRO A 29 7.17 0.94 9.72
CA PRO A 29 7.65 1.92 10.71
C PRO A 29 6.73 3.13 10.87
N ASP A 30 5.94 3.50 9.87
CA ASP A 30 5.00 4.63 9.92
C ASP A 30 3.73 4.34 9.10
N PRO A 31 2.77 3.57 9.67
CA PRO A 31 1.61 3.09 8.95
C PRO A 31 0.49 4.15 8.86
N THR A 32 0.81 5.31 8.31
CA THR A 32 -0.19 6.36 7.99
C THR A 32 -1.19 5.89 6.93
N PRO A 33 -2.39 6.49 6.84
CA PRO A 33 -3.33 6.21 5.75
C PRO A 33 -2.68 6.38 4.37
N LEU A 34 -1.91 7.45 4.16
CA LEU A 34 -1.20 7.68 2.91
C LEU A 34 -0.21 6.55 2.58
N ALA A 35 0.61 6.12 3.54
CA ALA A 35 1.53 5.00 3.35
C ALA A 35 0.78 3.70 3.02
N PHE A 36 -0.34 3.46 3.69
CA PHE A 36 -1.19 2.30 3.44
C PHE A 36 -1.85 2.34 2.05
N PHE A 37 -2.31 3.51 1.59
CA PHE A 37 -2.86 3.67 0.24
C PHE A 37 -1.81 3.42 -0.85
N ARG A 38 -0.58 3.91 -0.64
CA ARG A 38 0.54 3.56 -1.52
C ARG A 38 0.82 2.06 -1.55
N PHE A 39 0.60 1.35 -0.45
CA PHE A 39 0.80 -0.10 -0.40
C PHE A 39 -0.30 -0.89 -1.13
N ILE A 40 -1.58 -0.57 -0.90
CA ILE A 40 -2.69 -1.36 -1.45
C ILE A 40 -3.19 -0.88 -2.82
N PHE A 41 -2.67 0.24 -3.32
CA PHE A 41 -3.05 0.89 -4.59
C PHE A 41 -4.59 0.98 -4.81
N PRO A 42 -5.34 1.62 -3.89
CA PRO A 42 -6.79 1.60 -3.96
C PRO A 42 -7.35 2.54 -5.05
N THR A 43 -8.47 2.11 -5.65
CA THR A 43 -9.22 2.90 -6.65
C THR A 43 -10.30 3.78 -6.06
N HIS A 44 -10.96 3.34 -4.98
CA HIS A 44 -12.13 3.99 -4.38
C HIS A 44 -11.88 4.39 -2.92
N ARG A 45 -12.24 5.64 -2.58
CA ARG A 45 -12.04 6.24 -1.25
C ARG A 45 -12.63 5.40 -0.12
N ILE A 46 -13.95 5.17 -0.16
CA ILE A 46 -14.69 4.48 0.93
C ILE A 46 -14.03 3.13 1.25
N LYS A 47 -13.76 2.34 0.21
CA LYS A 47 -13.09 1.04 0.35
C LYS A 47 -11.67 1.16 0.91
N ALA A 48 -10.94 2.23 0.58
CA ALA A 48 -9.58 2.46 1.09
C ALA A 48 -9.61 2.79 2.59
N SER A 49 -10.49 3.71 2.99
CA SER A 49 -10.71 4.10 4.39
C SER A 49 -11.14 2.91 5.25
N GLU A 50 -12.12 2.12 4.79
CA GLU A 50 -12.58 0.91 5.47
C GLU A 50 -11.46 -0.12 5.64
N LYS A 51 -10.67 -0.36 4.59
CA LYS A 51 -9.55 -1.31 4.62
C LYS A 51 -8.47 -0.87 5.62
N TYR A 52 -8.14 0.43 5.66
CA TYR A 52 -7.18 0.98 6.61
C TYR A 52 -7.67 0.80 8.04
N THR A 53 -8.88 1.28 8.34
CA THR A 53 -9.46 1.19 9.69
C THR A 53 -9.61 -0.25 10.16
N LYS A 54 -10.00 -1.16 9.26
CA LYS A 54 -10.08 -2.60 9.56
C LYS A 54 -8.71 -3.20 9.85
N ALA A 55 -7.69 -2.88 9.04
CA ALA A 55 -6.34 -3.35 9.27
C ALA A 55 -5.77 -2.83 10.60
N LEU A 56 -5.99 -1.55 10.93
CA LEU A 56 -5.54 -0.94 12.18
C LEU A 56 -6.18 -1.61 13.39
N ASN A 57 -7.50 -1.79 13.37
CA ASN A 57 -8.22 -2.43 14.47
C ASN A 57 -7.84 -3.91 14.66
N LEU A 58 -7.49 -4.63 13.59
CA LEU A 58 -7.00 -6.00 13.69
C LEU A 58 -5.56 -6.05 14.21
N ALA A 59 -4.67 -5.17 13.72
CA ALA A 59 -3.31 -5.05 14.22
C ALA A 59 -3.28 -4.73 15.73
N LEU A 60 -4.16 -3.82 16.19
CA LEU A 60 -4.37 -3.53 17.61
C LEU A 60 -4.79 -4.75 18.44
N LYS A 61 -5.58 -5.65 17.87
CA LYS A 61 -6.03 -6.88 18.55
C LYS A 61 -4.93 -7.94 18.55
N GLU A 62 -4.13 -8.01 17.50
CA GLU A 62 -3.11 -9.05 17.29
C GLU A 62 -1.76 -8.73 17.94
N THR A 63 -1.48 -7.45 18.24
CA THR A 63 -0.20 -7.07 18.84
C THR A 63 -0.16 -7.38 20.35
N ASP A 64 0.89 -8.13 20.74
CA ASP A 64 1.30 -8.35 22.14
C ASP A 64 2.36 -7.32 22.58
N ASP A 65 2.90 -6.54 21.65
CA ASP A 65 3.90 -5.49 21.89
C ASP A 65 3.20 -4.21 22.35
N GLU A 66 3.57 -3.73 23.53
CA GLU A 66 2.95 -2.58 24.21
C GLU A 66 3.28 -1.25 23.52
N ASP A 67 4.50 -1.10 22.99
CA ASP A 67 4.90 0.11 22.26
C ASP A 67 4.13 0.22 20.94
N LEU A 68 4.02 -0.88 20.20
CA LEU A 68 3.19 -0.94 18.98
C LEU A 68 1.72 -0.69 19.28
N ARG A 69 1.20 -1.24 20.38
CA ARG A 69 -0.19 -1.02 20.80
C ARG A 69 -0.44 0.46 21.10
N ASN A 70 0.42 1.09 21.90
CA ASN A 70 0.33 2.51 22.24
C ASN A 70 0.35 3.39 20.98
N LYS A 71 1.27 3.08 20.06
CA LYS A 71 1.40 3.77 18.78
C LYS A 71 0.13 3.65 17.93
N PHE A 72 -0.46 2.45 17.84
CA PHE A 72 -1.69 2.27 17.07
C PHE A 72 -2.91 2.93 17.72
N GLU A 73 -3.00 2.96 19.06
CA GLU A 73 -4.05 3.70 19.77
C GLU A 73 -3.91 5.21 19.55
N GLU A 74 -2.68 5.73 19.55
CA GLU A 74 -2.41 7.12 19.20
C GLU A 74 -2.81 7.43 17.75
N MET A 75 -2.42 6.58 16.79
CA MET A 75 -2.88 6.70 15.41
C MET A 75 -4.39 6.68 15.30
N LYS A 76 -5.09 5.81 16.03
CA LYS A 76 -6.55 5.73 16.00
C LYS A 76 -7.22 7.01 16.52
N LYS A 77 -6.58 7.73 17.45
CA LYS A 77 -7.05 9.04 17.94
C LYS A 77 -6.75 10.17 16.95
N LEU A 78 -5.57 10.17 16.34
CA LEU A 78 -5.11 11.24 15.45
C LEU A 78 -5.69 11.13 14.03
N VAL A 79 -5.87 9.91 13.53
CA VAL A 79 -6.36 9.63 12.19
C VAL A 79 -7.89 9.64 12.18
N ASN A 80 -8.44 10.85 12.17
CA ASN A 80 -9.86 11.09 11.96
C ASN A 80 -10.23 11.05 10.46
N GLU A 81 -11.53 11.17 10.15
CA GLU A 81 -12.02 11.13 8.77
C GLU A 81 -11.43 12.23 7.88
N ALA A 82 -11.21 13.43 8.43
CA ALA A 82 -10.60 14.54 7.70
C ALA A 82 -9.16 14.23 7.29
N ARG A 83 -8.36 13.65 8.19
CA ARG A 83 -6.99 13.23 7.86
C ARG A 83 -6.95 12.11 6.83
N ILE A 84 -7.87 11.15 6.93
CA ILE A 84 -8.00 10.08 5.91
C ILE A 84 -8.35 10.68 4.54
N LEU A 85 -9.19 11.71 4.50
CA LEU A 85 -9.56 12.40 3.26
C LEU A 85 -8.37 13.15 2.64
N GLU A 86 -7.60 13.88 3.44
CA GLU A 86 -6.38 14.58 3.01
C GLU A 86 -5.34 13.61 2.42
N ASP A 87 -5.07 12.52 3.14
CA ASP A 87 -4.16 11.47 2.69
C ASP A 87 -4.68 10.78 1.40
N TRP A 88 -6.00 10.64 1.27
CA TRP A 88 -6.63 10.10 0.06
C TRP A 88 -6.44 11.02 -1.15
N GLU A 89 -6.66 12.33 -0.99
CA GLU A 89 -6.44 13.31 -2.05
C GLU A 89 -4.97 13.34 -2.49
N THR A 90 -4.06 13.29 -1.53
CA THR A 90 -2.62 13.17 -1.78
C THR A 90 -2.31 11.90 -2.59
N TRP A 91 -2.87 10.75 -2.20
CA TRP A 91 -2.73 9.51 -2.96
C TRP A 91 -3.26 9.64 -4.39
N MET A 92 -4.42 10.27 -4.59
CA MET A 92 -5.01 10.45 -5.92
C MET A 92 -4.15 11.31 -6.85
N GLN A 93 -3.51 12.35 -6.33
CA GLN A 93 -2.54 13.15 -7.08
C GLN A 93 -1.33 12.31 -7.48
N GLN A 94 -0.78 11.53 -6.54
CA GLN A 94 0.36 10.63 -6.81
C GLN A 94 0.01 9.56 -7.85
N ARG A 95 -1.16 8.94 -7.72
CA ARG A 95 -1.66 7.94 -8.66
C ARG A 95 -1.81 8.52 -10.06
N THR A 96 -2.35 9.73 -10.18
CA THR A 96 -2.46 10.45 -11.46
C THR A 96 -1.08 10.71 -12.06
N ALA A 97 -0.13 11.19 -11.26
CA ALA A 97 1.24 11.42 -11.72
C ALA A 97 1.92 10.15 -12.24
N ILE A 98 1.71 9.00 -11.57
CA ILE A 98 2.21 7.69 -12.03
C ILE A 98 1.60 7.32 -13.39
N LEU A 99 0.27 7.47 -13.55
CA LEU A 99 -0.42 7.17 -14.80
C LEU A 99 0.07 8.04 -15.95
N VAL A 100 0.22 9.35 -15.74
CA VAL A 100 0.74 10.27 -16.76
C VAL A 100 2.15 9.87 -17.17
N ARG A 101 3.04 9.56 -16.22
CA ARG A 101 4.40 9.11 -16.52
C ARG A 101 4.44 7.81 -17.31
N HIS A 102 3.58 6.84 -16.97
CA HIS A 102 3.47 5.60 -17.74
C HIS A 102 3.00 5.85 -19.17
N ASN A 103 1.99 6.71 -19.37
CA ASN A 103 1.51 7.06 -20.71
C ASN A 103 2.60 7.72 -21.54
N ILE A 104 3.32 8.71 -21.00
CA ILE A 104 4.44 9.36 -21.69
C ILE A 104 5.49 8.33 -22.10
N ARG A 105 5.88 7.44 -21.18
CA ARG A 105 6.87 6.40 -21.47
C ARG A 105 6.40 5.47 -22.59
N ASN A 106 5.15 5.03 -22.56
CA ASN A 106 4.59 4.14 -23.57
C ASN A 106 4.52 4.80 -24.95
N THR A 107 4.07 6.06 -25.02
CA THR A 107 4.07 6.84 -26.27
C THR A 107 5.48 7.00 -26.82
N ASN A 108 6.46 7.34 -25.97
CA ASN A 108 7.85 7.47 -26.41
C ASN A 108 8.41 6.16 -26.97
N LEU A 109 8.13 5.03 -26.31
CA LEU A 109 8.53 3.70 -26.81
C LEU A 109 7.92 3.41 -28.18
N SER A 110 6.61 3.64 -28.33
CA SER A 110 5.91 3.44 -29.60
C SER A 110 6.48 4.31 -30.74
N LEU A 111 6.80 5.57 -30.47
CA LEU A 111 7.44 6.45 -31.46
C LEU A 111 8.83 5.97 -31.86
N HIS A 112 9.63 5.50 -30.89
CA HIS A 112 10.95 4.94 -31.19
C HIS A 112 10.86 3.67 -32.05
N GLU A 113 9.89 2.79 -31.78
CA GLU A 113 9.63 1.59 -32.58
C GLU A 113 9.22 1.95 -34.02
N GLU A 114 8.33 2.94 -34.18
CA GLU A 114 7.91 3.44 -35.50
C GLU A 114 9.10 4.02 -36.29
N ILE A 115 9.90 4.90 -35.66
CA ILE A 115 11.08 5.50 -36.30
C ILE A 115 12.08 4.42 -36.74
N ASN A 116 12.36 3.43 -35.88
CA ASN A 116 13.28 2.34 -36.22
C ASN A 116 12.77 1.50 -37.38
N THR A 117 11.46 1.21 -37.41
CA THR A 117 10.82 0.47 -38.50
C THR A 117 10.95 1.23 -39.83
N LEU A 118 10.67 2.53 -39.82
CA LEU A 118 10.81 3.39 -41.00
C LEU A 118 12.26 3.50 -41.48
N ALA A 119 13.22 3.57 -40.56
CA ALA A 119 14.64 3.63 -40.89
C ALA A 119 15.12 2.33 -41.57
N LEU A 120 14.72 1.16 -41.04
CA LEU A 120 15.07 -0.14 -41.61
C LEU A 120 14.47 -0.33 -43.02
N ASN A 121 13.23 0.12 -43.22
CA ASN A 121 12.55 0.03 -44.52
C ASN A 121 13.13 0.97 -45.59
N LYS A 122 13.98 1.94 -45.24
CA LYS A 122 14.67 2.83 -46.21
C LYS A 122 16.07 2.36 -46.60
N VAL A 123 16.62 1.35 -45.92
CA VAL A 123 17.99 0.85 -46.14
C VAL A 123 17.99 -0.48 -46.93
N GLY A 124 16.81 -1.02 -47.27
CA GLY A 124 16.62 -2.12 -48.24
C GLY A 124 15.97 -1.62 -49.52
#